data_AF-A0A8S4HHD0-F1
#
_entry.id   AF-A0A8S4HHD0-F1
#
_cell.length_a   1.000
_cell.length_b   1.000
_cell.length_c   1.000
_cell.angle_alpha   90.00
_cell.angle_beta   90.00
_cell.angle_gamma   90.00
#
_symmetry.space_group_name_H-M   'P 1'
#
loop_
_entity.id
_entity.type
_entity.pdbx_description
1 polymer ?
#
loop_
_entity_poly.entity_id
_entity_poly.type
_entity_poly.pdbx_seq_one_letter_code
_entity_poly.pdbx_strand_id
1 'polypeptide(L)'
;METPPVDEEYDFADIFPTCKHDFDREIKNLDSEYMAHCISISGQLNNDRNTEFIIPCRKLIQYLKYIKKESRTGSYIQSCKYFSYMLKNVLKGISHTCEGTKGCYNKMINVYSSESDGIDICEKHIEEINEKIFEKFQKIDALYDIFYKFMNTQEEENNTQCSLGESCSQKYSDYIKLCQPISHIGFCKALDKFKDTYNMHMKDGPKCENVPRYLYSPFGTDKRRTFSISLITIFAMSIIMFTVYKFTPVYSWFHSILRRKSKIRNDLYEESRDLKNNADMKKFNSKNSPLNIQYYSSENT
;
A
#
# COMPACT_ATOMS: atom_id res chain seq x y z
N MET A 1 -16.19 10.44 26.23
CA MET A 1 -15.67 9.73 25.04
C MET A 1 -16.88 9.42 24.19
N GLU A 2 -17.08 10.18 23.12
CA GLU A 2 -18.15 9.88 22.15
C GLU A 2 -17.76 8.58 21.42
N THR A 3 -18.72 7.67 21.30
CA THR A 3 -18.59 6.48 20.46
C THR A 3 -18.37 6.91 19.01
N PRO A 4 -17.33 6.40 18.32
CA PRO A 4 -17.12 6.73 16.92
C PRO A 4 -18.35 6.32 16.09
N PRO A 5 -18.74 7.12 15.07
CA PRO A 5 -19.87 6.78 14.23
C PRO A 5 -19.67 5.43 13.53
N VAL A 6 -20.77 4.68 13.35
CA VAL A 6 -20.86 3.31 12.78
C VAL A 6 -20.13 3.13 11.43
N ASP A 7 -19.83 4.24 10.74
CA ASP A 7 -19.14 4.27 9.44
C ASP A 7 -17.63 4.05 9.50
N GLU A 8 -17.02 4.12 10.70
CA GLU A 8 -15.56 4.23 10.84
C GLU A 8 -14.80 2.90 10.80
N GLU A 9 -15.49 1.77 11.05
CA GLU A 9 -14.85 0.46 11.23
C GLU A 9 -15.34 -0.63 10.24
N TYR A 10 -16.10 -0.27 9.19
CA TYR A 10 -16.57 -1.27 8.24
C TYR A 10 -15.41 -1.89 7.44
N ASP A 11 -15.13 -3.18 7.65
CA ASP A 11 -13.97 -3.85 7.03
C ASP A 11 -14.26 -4.33 5.62
N PHE A 12 -14.01 -3.46 4.64
CA PHE A 12 -14.10 -3.78 3.22
C PHE A 12 -12.96 -4.70 2.74
N ALA A 13 -11.83 -4.75 3.46
CA ALA A 13 -10.65 -5.49 3.03
C ALA A 13 -10.81 -7.00 3.18
N ASP A 14 -11.71 -7.43 4.08
CA ASP A 14 -12.12 -8.82 4.24
C ASP A 14 -13.14 -9.26 3.18
N ILE A 15 -13.88 -8.31 2.59
CA ILE A 15 -14.87 -8.60 1.55
C ILE A 15 -14.20 -8.65 0.17
N PHE A 16 -13.42 -7.62 -0.18
CA PHE A 16 -12.78 -7.49 -1.48
C PHE A 16 -11.34 -8.03 -1.47
N PRO A 17 -10.83 -8.58 -2.59
CA PRO A 17 -11.54 -8.80 -3.87
C PRO A 17 -12.44 -10.03 -3.88
N THR A 18 -12.26 -10.94 -2.92
CA THR A 18 -12.77 -12.32 -2.99
C THR A 18 -14.26 -12.41 -3.29
N CYS A 19 -15.10 -11.72 -2.51
CA CYS A 19 -16.55 -11.84 -2.65
C CYS A 19 -17.04 -11.35 -4.02
N LYS A 20 -16.42 -10.27 -4.53
CA LYS A 20 -16.71 -9.76 -5.87
C LYS A 20 -16.25 -10.72 -6.96
N HIS A 21 -15.00 -11.17 -6.89
CA HIS A 21 -14.44 -12.11 -7.85
C HIS A 21 -15.31 -13.37 -7.95
N ASP A 22 -15.72 -13.90 -6.80
CA ASP A 22 -16.60 -15.06 -6.74
C ASP A 22 -17.97 -14.75 -7.33
N PHE A 23 -18.59 -13.63 -6.96
CA PHE A 23 -19.86 -13.22 -7.56
C PHE A 23 -19.77 -13.13 -9.09
N ASP A 24 -18.78 -12.39 -9.62
CA ASP A 24 -18.59 -12.18 -11.06
C ASP A 24 -18.32 -13.52 -11.80
N ARG A 25 -17.56 -14.42 -11.17
CA ARG A 25 -17.29 -15.76 -11.71
C ARG A 25 -18.57 -16.59 -11.81
N GLU A 26 -19.35 -16.66 -10.73
CA GLU A 26 -20.55 -17.50 -10.68
C GLU A 26 -21.64 -17.01 -11.63
N ILE A 27 -21.76 -15.69 -11.87
CA ILE A 27 -22.80 -15.14 -12.74
C ILE A 27 -22.44 -15.15 -14.24
N LYS A 28 -21.21 -15.51 -14.61
CA LYS A 28 -20.73 -15.47 -16.00
C LYS A 28 -21.52 -16.41 -16.92
N ASN A 29 -21.97 -17.55 -16.40
CA ASN A 29 -22.72 -18.57 -17.14
C ASN A 29 -24.15 -18.70 -16.59
N LEU A 30 -24.88 -17.59 -16.56
CA LEU A 30 -26.25 -17.56 -16.05
C LEU A 30 -27.22 -18.28 -17.01
N ASP A 31 -27.50 -19.55 -16.75
CA ASP A 31 -28.48 -20.36 -17.48
C ASP A 31 -29.92 -20.04 -17.07
N SER A 32 -30.94 -20.63 -17.71
CA SER A 32 -32.34 -20.34 -17.39
C SER A 32 -32.80 -20.77 -15.98
N GLU A 33 -31.91 -21.26 -15.13
CA GLU A 33 -32.21 -21.63 -13.75
C GLU A 33 -32.76 -20.42 -12.96
N TYR A 34 -33.66 -20.74 -12.02
CA TYR A 34 -34.35 -19.80 -11.12
C TYR A 34 -35.27 -18.76 -11.79
N MET A 35 -35.48 -18.82 -13.11
CA MET A 35 -36.36 -17.85 -13.80
C MET A 35 -37.78 -17.87 -13.24
N ALA A 36 -38.37 -19.05 -13.03
CA ALA A 36 -39.70 -19.19 -12.44
C ALA A 36 -39.76 -18.63 -11.01
N HIS A 37 -38.77 -18.93 -10.17
CA HIS A 37 -38.65 -18.39 -8.82
C HIS A 37 -38.56 -16.86 -8.84
N CYS A 38 -37.77 -16.28 -9.76
CA CYS A 38 -37.63 -14.84 -9.87
C CYS A 38 -38.87 -14.12 -10.37
N ILE A 39 -39.70 -14.77 -11.21
CA ILE A 39 -41.02 -14.24 -11.58
C ILE A 39 -41.94 -14.18 -10.35
N SER A 40 -41.97 -15.26 -9.55
CA SER A 40 -42.74 -15.32 -8.32
C SER A 40 -42.28 -14.29 -7.28
N ILE A 41 -40.97 -14.18 -7.08
CA ILE A 41 -40.37 -13.20 -6.17
C ILE A 41 -40.69 -11.78 -6.64
N SER A 42 -40.50 -11.46 -7.92
CA SER A 42 -40.80 -10.13 -8.47
C SER A 42 -42.25 -9.72 -8.20
N GLY A 43 -43.21 -10.64 -8.40
CA GLY A 43 -44.62 -10.38 -8.09
C GLY A 43 -44.88 -10.06 -6.61
N GLN A 44 -44.15 -10.69 -5.69
CA GLN A 44 -44.29 -10.48 -4.25
C GLN A 44 -43.57 -9.22 -3.73
N LEU A 45 -42.53 -8.77 -4.43
CA LEU A 45 -41.85 -7.53 -4.09
C LEU A 45 -42.69 -6.31 -4.53
N ASN A 46 -43.32 -6.37 -5.72
CA ASN A 46 -43.73 -5.16 -6.43
C ASN A 46 -45.22 -5.05 -6.79
N ASN A 47 -46.09 -6.02 -6.50
CA ASN A 47 -47.50 -6.09 -6.94
C ASN A 47 -47.72 -6.08 -8.47
N ASP A 48 -46.76 -5.57 -9.25
CA ASP A 48 -46.66 -5.65 -10.70
C ASP A 48 -45.38 -6.40 -11.07
N ARG A 49 -45.45 -7.25 -12.10
CA ARG A 49 -44.34 -8.15 -12.48
C ARG A 49 -43.23 -7.34 -13.14
N ASN A 50 -42.34 -6.77 -12.32
CA ASN A 50 -41.19 -6.03 -12.84
C ASN A 50 -40.20 -7.01 -13.50
N THR A 51 -40.09 -6.91 -14.83
CA THR A 51 -39.17 -7.72 -15.64
C THR A 51 -37.71 -7.33 -15.42
N GLU A 52 -37.44 -6.09 -15.01
CA GLU A 52 -36.10 -5.57 -14.73
C GLU A 52 -35.43 -6.30 -13.55
N PHE A 53 -36.22 -6.82 -12.61
CA PHE A 53 -35.71 -7.56 -11.45
C PHE A 53 -35.35 -9.02 -11.78
N ILE A 54 -35.84 -9.59 -12.88
CA ILE A 54 -35.70 -11.04 -13.15
C ILE A 54 -34.23 -11.45 -13.30
N ILE A 55 -33.44 -10.70 -14.08
CA ILE A 55 -32.01 -11.00 -14.30
C ILE A 55 -31.19 -10.75 -13.02
N PRO A 56 -31.33 -9.59 -12.33
CA PRO A 56 -30.69 -9.37 -11.03
C PRO A 56 -31.04 -10.44 -9.99
N CYS A 57 -32.31 -10.84 -9.90
CA CYS A 57 -32.76 -11.88 -8.99
C CYS A 57 -32.05 -13.21 -9.24
N ARG A 58 -31.92 -13.63 -10.51
CA ARG A 58 -31.21 -14.87 -10.85
C ARG A 58 -29.76 -14.82 -10.41
N LYS A 59 -29.07 -13.70 -10.63
CA LYS A 59 -27.70 -13.48 -10.15
C LYS A 59 -27.59 -13.56 -8.62
N LEU A 60 -28.53 -12.96 -7.91
CA LEU A 60 -28.61 -12.99 -6.44
C LEU A 60 -28.84 -14.42 -5.92
N ILE A 61 -29.76 -15.18 -6.51
CA ILE A 61 -30.01 -16.58 -6.14
C ILE A 61 -28.80 -17.46 -6.43
N GLN A 62 -28.17 -17.33 -7.61
CA GLN A 62 -26.95 -18.05 -7.97
C GLN A 62 -25.86 -17.84 -6.91
N TYR A 63 -25.66 -16.59 -6.49
CA TYR A 63 -24.66 -16.26 -5.49
C TYR A 63 -25.00 -16.85 -4.11
N LEU A 64 -26.27 -16.80 -3.68
CA LEU A 64 -26.68 -17.44 -2.41
C LEU A 64 -26.45 -18.96 -2.43
N LYS A 65 -26.68 -19.62 -3.56
CA LYS A 65 -26.39 -21.05 -3.73
C LYS A 65 -24.89 -21.34 -3.64
N TYR A 66 -24.06 -20.51 -4.27
CA TYR A 66 -22.61 -20.57 -4.12
C TYR A 66 -22.17 -20.41 -2.66
N ILE A 67 -22.66 -19.38 -1.97
CA ILE A 67 -22.35 -19.15 -0.55
C ILE A 67 -22.72 -20.38 0.28
N LYS A 68 -23.90 -20.95 0.06
CA LYS A 68 -24.37 -22.16 0.76
C LYS A 68 -23.42 -23.34 0.53
N LYS A 69 -23.00 -23.57 -0.72
CA LYS A 69 -22.06 -24.63 -1.10
C LYS A 69 -20.69 -24.47 -0.44
N GLU A 70 -20.14 -23.25 -0.43
CA GLU A 70 -18.80 -22.95 0.09
C GLU A 70 -18.75 -22.65 1.60
N SER A 71 -19.90 -22.57 2.27
CA SER A 71 -20.04 -22.17 3.69
C SER A 71 -19.24 -23.03 4.68
N ARG A 72 -18.80 -24.23 4.28
CA ARG A 72 -17.92 -25.11 5.07
C ARG A 72 -16.54 -24.52 5.35
N THR A 73 -16.15 -23.44 4.67
CA THR A 73 -14.80 -22.83 4.72
C THR A 73 -14.70 -21.55 5.55
N GLY A 74 -15.81 -21.07 6.15
CA GLY A 74 -15.81 -19.90 7.06
C GLY A 74 -15.87 -18.51 6.42
N SER A 75 -15.73 -18.39 5.08
CA SER A 75 -15.79 -17.10 4.36
C SER A 75 -17.21 -16.57 4.08
N TYR A 76 -18.24 -17.33 4.46
CA TYR A 76 -19.61 -17.06 4.03
C TYR A 76 -20.20 -15.79 4.65
N ILE A 77 -19.71 -15.35 5.82
CA ILE A 77 -20.15 -14.12 6.49
C ILE A 77 -19.82 -12.91 5.60
N GLN A 78 -18.59 -12.82 5.10
CA GLN A 78 -18.16 -11.74 4.20
C GLN A 78 -18.96 -11.78 2.89
N SER A 79 -19.23 -12.96 2.36
CA SER A 79 -20.08 -13.11 1.18
C SER A 79 -21.52 -12.66 1.42
N CYS A 80 -22.07 -12.88 2.62
CA CYS A 80 -23.39 -12.37 2.99
C CYS A 80 -23.42 -10.84 3.14
N LYS A 81 -22.33 -10.23 3.60
CA LYS A 81 -22.18 -8.76 3.58
C LYS A 81 -22.16 -8.22 2.15
N TYR A 82 -21.40 -8.85 1.26
CA TYR A 82 -21.41 -8.50 -0.17
C TYR A 82 -22.79 -8.71 -0.81
N PHE A 83 -23.48 -9.81 -0.48
CA PHE A 83 -24.86 -10.05 -0.91
C PHE A 83 -25.80 -8.94 -0.44
N SER A 84 -25.67 -8.47 0.81
CA SER A 84 -26.45 -7.34 1.33
C SER A 84 -26.26 -6.08 0.48
N TYR A 85 -25.01 -5.78 0.09
CA TYR A 85 -24.69 -4.69 -0.84
C TYR A 85 -25.36 -4.90 -2.21
N MET A 86 -25.20 -6.07 -2.81
CA MET A 86 -25.76 -6.37 -4.13
C MET A 86 -27.28 -6.27 -4.14
N LEU A 87 -27.95 -6.81 -3.12
CA LEU A 87 -29.39 -6.71 -2.98
C LEU A 87 -29.82 -5.25 -2.84
N LYS A 88 -29.20 -4.47 -1.94
CA LYS A 88 -29.49 -3.04 -1.81
C LYS A 88 -29.29 -2.28 -3.12
N ASN A 89 -28.23 -2.59 -3.88
CA ASN A 89 -27.94 -1.95 -5.16
C ASN A 89 -29.04 -2.24 -6.20
N VAL A 90 -29.52 -3.48 -6.28
CA VAL A 90 -30.63 -3.86 -7.16
C VAL A 90 -31.92 -3.17 -6.73
N LEU A 91 -32.22 -3.16 -5.43
CA LEU A 91 -33.44 -2.56 -4.88
C LEU A 91 -33.53 -1.05 -5.15
N LYS A 92 -32.40 -0.32 -5.16
CA LYS A 92 -32.41 1.11 -5.55
C LYS A 92 -32.87 1.36 -6.99
N GLY A 93 -32.73 0.37 -7.87
CA GLY A 93 -33.10 0.48 -9.28
C GLY A 93 -34.53 0.06 -9.58
N ILE A 94 -35.30 -0.42 -8.59
CA ILE A 94 -36.66 -0.91 -8.80
C ILE A 94 -37.62 -0.34 -7.75
N SER A 95 -38.89 -0.19 -8.11
CA SER A 95 -39.95 -0.03 -7.09
C SER A 95 -39.99 -1.30 -6.23
N HIS A 96 -40.30 -1.19 -4.93
CA HIS A 96 -40.58 -2.34 -4.06
C HIS A 96 -41.34 -1.94 -2.78
N THR A 97 -42.03 -2.91 -2.18
CA THR A 97 -42.83 -2.72 -0.96
C THR A 97 -42.16 -3.20 0.32
N CYS A 98 -40.87 -3.58 0.25
CA CYS A 98 -40.14 -4.08 1.41
C CYS A 98 -39.74 -2.97 2.39
N GLU A 99 -39.67 -3.35 3.67
CA GLU A 99 -38.98 -2.57 4.69
C GLU A 99 -37.48 -2.94 4.69
N GLY A 100 -36.68 -2.13 3.99
CA GLY A 100 -35.24 -2.31 3.93
C GLY A 100 -34.76 -3.56 3.17
N THR A 101 -33.45 -3.77 3.22
CA THR A 101 -32.76 -4.87 2.53
C THR A 101 -33.16 -6.21 3.14
N LYS A 102 -33.22 -6.29 4.47
CA LYS A 102 -33.60 -7.48 5.22
C LYS A 102 -35.05 -7.88 4.97
N GLY A 103 -35.97 -6.91 4.95
CA GLY A 103 -37.38 -7.19 4.65
C GLY A 103 -37.57 -7.79 3.26
N CYS A 104 -36.84 -7.26 2.26
CA CYS A 104 -36.85 -7.84 0.91
C CYS A 104 -36.26 -9.24 0.88
N TYR A 105 -35.12 -9.46 1.52
CA TYR A 105 -34.52 -10.79 1.54
C TYR A 105 -35.41 -11.83 2.22
N ASN A 106 -36.09 -11.48 3.32
CA ASN A 106 -37.06 -12.37 3.97
C ASN A 106 -38.23 -12.72 3.04
N LYS A 107 -38.74 -11.77 2.26
CA LYS A 107 -39.75 -12.06 1.22
C LYS A 107 -39.20 -13.02 0.16
N MET A 108 -37.96 -12.80 -0.30
CA MET A 108 -37.31 -13.71 -1.26
C MET A 108 -37.21 -15.13 -0.70
N ILE A 109 -36.75 -15.29 0.55
CA ILE A 109 -36.66 -16.58 1.24
C ILE A 109 -38.05 -17.23 1.31
N ASN A 110 -39.06 -16.53 1.81
CA ASN A 110 -40.41 -17.10 1.99
C ASN A 110 -41.02 -17.62 0.69
N VAL A 111 -40.77 -16.95 -0.43
CA VAL A 111 -41.23 -17.40 -1.76
C VAL A 111 -40.44 -18.60 -2.27
N TYR A 112 -39.15 -18.67 -1.93
CA TYR A 112 -38.26 -19.74 -2.36
C TYR A 112 -38.37 -21.02 -1.49
N SER A 113 -38.66 -20.88 -0.19
CA SER A 113 -38.67 -21.95 0.82
C SER A 113 -39.76 -23.02 0.65
N SER A 114 -40.51 -23.00 -0.44
CA SER A 114 -41.38 -24.11 -0.84
C SER A 114 -40.62 -25.33 -1.41
N GLU A 115 -39.29 -25.26 -1.55
CA GLU A 115 -38.45 -26.30 -2.16
C GLU A 115 -37.27 -26.77 -1.28
N SER A 116 -36.73 -27.97 -1.58
CA SER A 116 -35.79 -28.74 -0.75
C SER A 116 -34.40 -28.10 -0.52
N ASP A 117 -34.04 -27.06 -1.26
CA ASP A 117 -32.73 -26.40 -1.18
C ASP A 117 -32.86 -24.88 -1.03
N GLY A 118 -33.18 -24.38 0.17
CA GLY A 118 -33.38 -22.94 0.44
C GLY A 118 -32.19 -22.01 0.13
N ILE A 119 -32.47 -20.71 0.11
CA ILE A 119 -31.54 -19.59 -0.15
C ILE A 119 -31.29 -18.71 1.09
N ASP A 120 -31.57 -19.24 2.27
CA ASP A 120 -31.59 -18.60 3.60
C ASP A 120 -30.21 -18.50 4.28
N ILE A 121 -29.14 -18.92 3.60
CA ILE A 121 -27.77 -18.99 4.17
C ILE A 121 -27.29 -17.68 4.81
N CYS A 122 -27.77 -16.53 4.32
CA CYS A 122 -27.41 -15.21 4.80
C CYS A 122 -28.41 -14.60 5.79
N GLU A 123 -29.48 -15.29 6.20
CA GLU A 123 -30.57 -14.72 7.01
C GLU A 123 -30.06 -14.05 8.30
N LYS A 124 -29.05 -14.66 8.95
CA LYS A 124 -28.45 -14.16 10.19
C LYS A 124 -27.40 -13.07 9.98
N HIS A 125 -26.92 -12.89 8.75
CA HIS A 125 -25.79 -12.02 8.40
C HIS A 125 -26.15 -10.95 7.37
N ILE A 126 -27.43 -10.79 7.05
CA ILE A 126 -27.93 -9.71 6.19
C ILE A 126 -27.82 -8.38 6.94
N GLU A 127 -27.27 -7.37 6.29
CA GLU A 127 -27.01 -6.05 6.88
C GLU A 127 -27.86 -4.96 6.24
N GLU A 128 -28.40 -4.05 7.05
CA GLU A 128 -28.94 -2.78 6.57
C GLU A 128 -27.79 -1.79 6.37
N ILE A 129 -27.21 -1.81 5.18
CA ILE A 129 -26.08 -0.96 4.81
C ILE A 129 -26.57 0.48 4.72
N ASN A 130 -25.94 1.43 5.42
CA ASN A 130 -26.28 2.85 5.29
C ASN A 130 -25.72 3.45 3.99
N GLU A 131 -26.12 4.68 3.65
CA GLU A 131 -25.73 5.32 2.39
C GLU A 131 -24.22 5.54 2.23
N LYS A 132 -23.51 5.93 3.29
CA LYS A 132 -22.06 6.18 3.23
C LYS A 132 -21.25 4.89 3.03
N ILE A 133 -21.64 3.81 3.70
CA ILE A 133 -21.03 2.48 3.51
C ILE A 133 -21.36 1.97 2.11
N PHE A 134 -22.60 2.16 1.65
CA PHE A 134 -23.04 1.78 0.30
C PHE A 134 -22.23 2.48 -0.79
N GLU A 135 -22.00 3.79 -0.69
CA GLU A 135 -21.15 4.54 -1.63
C GLU A 135 -19.71 4.01 -1.69
N LYS A 136 -19.15 3.61 -0.54
CA LYS A 136 -17.81 3.00 -0.47
C LYS A 136 -17.78 1.63 -1.15
N PHE A 137 -18.81 0.80 -0.96
CA PHE A 137 -18.97 -0.45 -1.71
C PHE A 137 -18.96 -0.19 -3.21
N GLN A 138 -19.82 0.73 -3.70
CA GLN A 138 -19.92 1.04 -5.12
C GLN A 138 -18.59 1.48 -5.72
N LYS A 139 -17.80 2.29 -4.99
CA LYS A 139 -16.48 2.72 -5.45
C LYS A 139 -15.51 1.55 -5.58
N ILE A 140 -15.41 0.68 -4.57
CA ILE A 140 -14.49 -0.47 -4.62
C ILE A 140 -14.93 -1.48 -5.68
N ASP A 141 -16.24 -1.75 -5.77
CA ASP A 141 -16.84 -2.66 -6.74
C ASP A 141 -16.58 -2.19 -8.18
N ALA A 142 -16.87 -0.92 -8.49
CA ALA A 142 -16.59 -0.32 -9.78
C ALA A 142 -15.08 -0.28 -10.12
N LEU A 143 -14.22 -0.18 -9.11
CA LEU A 143 -12.77 -0.22 -9.30
C LEU A 143 -12.28 -1.61 -9.71
N TYR A 144 -12.81 -2.66 -9.08
CA TYR A 144 -12.50 -4.03 -9.49
C TYR A 144 -13.14 -4.41 -10.83
N ASP A 145 -14.34 -3.91 -11.15
CA ASP A 145 -14.96 -4.13 -12.47
C ASP A 145 -14.04 -3.68 -13.60
N ILE A 146 -13.50 -2.45 -13.50
CA ILE A 146 -12.63 -1.91 -14.53
C ILE A 146 -11.28 -2.63 -14.55
N PHE A 147 -10.76 -3.02 -13.38
CA PHE A 147 -9.53 -3.78 -13.27
C PHE A 147 -9.64 -5.17 -13.90
N TYR A 148 -10.74 -5.89 -13.67
CA TYR A 148 -10.97 -7.20 -14.30
C TYR A 148 -11.13 -7.09 -15.81
N LYS A 149 -11.74 -6.01 -16.33
CA LYS A 149 -11.75 -5.75 -17.78
C LYS A 149 -10.34 -5.51 -18.30
N PHE A 150 -9.58 -4.63 -17.64
CA PHE A 150 -8.19 -4.32 -17.99
C PHE A 150 -7.31 -5.59 -18.06
N MET A 151 -7.43 -6.49 -17.08
CA MET A 151 -6.64 -7.73 -17.04
C MET A 151 -7.02 -8.75 -18.13
N ASN A 152 -8.28 -8.77 -18.57
CA ASN A 152 -8.80 -9.81 -19.47
C ASN A 152 -8.86 -9.39 -20.94
N THR A 153 -8.73 -8.09 -21.26
CA THR A 153 -8.63 -7.61 -22.64
C THR A 153 -7.25 -7.95 -23.23
N GLN A 154 -7.21 -8.60 -24.39
CA GLN A 154 -5.96 -8.91 -25.12
C GLN A 154 -5.64 -7.83 -26.17
N GLU A 155 -4.36 -7.72 -26.53
CA GLU A 155 -3.73 -6.62 -27.31
C GLU A 155 -4.22 -6.46 -28.77
N GLU A 156 -5.09 -7.33 -29.30
CA GLU A 156 -5.58 -7.19 -30.69
C GLU A 156 -6.32 -5.85 -30.92
N GLU A 157 -6.81 -5.22 -29.85
CA GLU A 157 -7.26 -3.83 -29.84
C GLU A 157 -6.29 -2.95 -29.05
N ASN A 158 -5.14 -2.62 -29.66
CA ASN A 158 -3.99 -1.91 -29.06
C ASN A 158 -4.29 -0.58 -28.32
N ASN A 159 -5.54 -0.07 -28.36
CA ASN A 159 -5.96 1.12 -27.61
C ASN A 159 -6.96 0.82 -26.47
N THR A 160 -7.71 -0.29 -26.55
CA THR A 160 -8.78 -0.59 -25.58
C THR A 160 -8.21 -1.03 -24.23
N GLN A 161 -7.17 -1.87 -24.21
CA GLN A 161 -6.56 -2.32 -22.95
C GLN A 161 -5.89 -1.15 -22.20
N CYS A 162 -5.14 -0.30 -22.89
CA CYS A 162 -4.46 0.83 -22.25
C CYS A 162 -5.44 1.88 -21.74
N SER A 163 -6.53 2.17 -22.46
CA SER A 163 -7.57 3.09 -21.98
C SER A 163 -8.31 2.56 -20.75
N LEU A 164 -8.52 1.24 -20.64
CA LEU A 164 -9.02 0.60 -19.42
C LEU A 164 -8.04 0.73 -18.26
N GLY A 165 -6.74 0.52 -18.51
CA GLY A 165 -5.68 0.69 -17.50
C GLY A 165 -5.58 2.14 -16.99
N GLU A 166 -5.65 3.12 -17.90
CA GLU A 166 -5.65 4.54 -17.57
C GLU A 166 -6.86 4.89 -16.71
N SER A 167 -8.06 4.53 -17.17
CA SER A 167 -9.31 4.74 -16.44
C SER A 167 -9.31 4.07 -15.06
N CYS A 168 -8.74 2.86 -14.97
CA CYS A 168 -8.61 2.13 -13.71
C CYS A 168 -7.71 2.88 -12.72
N SER A 169 -6.53 3.30 -13.17
CA SER A 169 -5.57 4.06 -12.35
C SER A 169 -6.08 5.44 -11.94
N GLN A 170 -6.84 6.11 -12.81
CA GLN A 170 -7.48 7.39 -12.52
C GLN A 170 -8.56 7.24 -11.45
N LYS A 171 -9.45 6.24 -11.58
CA LYS A 171 -10.47 5.94 -10.56
C LYS A 171 -9.84 5.65 -9.20
N TYR A 172 -8.78 4.84 -9.16
CA TYR A 172 -8.02 4.62 -7.93
C TYR A 172 -7.50 5.94 -7.34
N SER A 173 -6.90 6.78 -8.18
CA SER A 173 -6.34 8.08 -7.78
C SER A 173 -7.40 9.06 -7.27
N ASP A 174 -8.64 8.93 -7.70
CA ASP A 174 -9.75 9.72 -7.15
C ASP A 174 -10.29 9.14 -5.85
N TYR A 175 -10.38 7.81 -5.75
CA TYR A 175 -10.89 7.15 -4.54
C TYR A 175 -9.91 7.23 -3.37
N ILE A 176 -8.60 7.20 -3.63
CA ILE A 176 -7.59 7.36 -2.57
C ILE A 176 -7.66 8.75 -1.91
N LYS A 177 -8.12 9.80 -2.60
CA LYS A 177 -8.32 11.14 -2.01
C LYS A 177 -9.43 11.15 -0.94
N LEU A 178 -10.34 10.18 -1.02
CA LEU A 178 -11.43 9.99 -0.05
C LEU A 178 -11.00 9.12 1.14
N CYS A 179 -9.82 8.52 1.08
CA CYS A 179 -9.28 7.77 2.20
C CYS A 179 -8.86 8.75 3.32
N GLN A 180 -9.50 8.57 4.47
CA GLN A 180 -9.09 9.18 5.73
C GLN A 180 -8.58 8.05 6.64
N PRO A 181 -7.27 7.87 6.82
CA PRO A 181 -6.70 6.70 7.50
C PRO A 181 -7.19 6.45 8.94
N ILE A 182 -7.75 7.46 9.59
CA ILE A 182 -8.26 7.39 10.97
C ILE A 182 -9.75 7.05 10.99
N SER A 183 -10.57 7.77 10.23
CA SER A 183 -12.04 7.62 10.22
C SER A 183 -12.56 6.63 9.18
N HIS A 184 -11.77 6.21 8.20
CA HIS A 184 -12.21 5.33 7.10
C HIS A 184 -11.23 4.18 6.86
N ILE A 185 -10.66 3.64 7.95
CA ILE A 185 -9.56 2.68 7.88
C ILE A 185 -9.89 1.44 7.04
N GLY A 186 -11.11 0.90 7.11
CA GLY A 186 -11.52 -0.27 6.33
C GLY A 186 -11.55 0.01 4.82
N PHE A 187 -12.05 1.18 4.41
CA PHE A 187 -12.03 1.62 3.00
C PHE A 187 -10.59 1.82 2.51
N CYS A 188 -9.76 2.48 3.32
CA CYS A 188 -8.34 2.68 3.03
C CYS A 188 -7.58 1.35 2.89
N LYS A 189 -7.83 0.38 3.78
CA LYS A 189 -7.24 -0.97 3.69
C LYS A 189 -7.65 -1.69 2.40
N ALA A 190 -8.92 -1.59 1.99
CA ALA A 190 -9.38 -2.20 0.75
C ALA A 190 -8.70 -1.59 -0.49
N LEU A 191 -8.52 -0.26 -0.52
CA LEU A 191 -7.76 0.42 -1.57
C LEU A 191 -6.27 0.02 -1.55
N ASP A 192 -5.66 -0.11 -0.37
CA ASP A 192 -4.27 -0.55 -0.23
C ASP A 192 -4.07 -1.99 -0.78
N LYS A 193 -5.03 -2.88 -0.51
CA LYS A 193 -5.06 -4.25 -1.05
C LYS A 193 -5.27 -4.27 -2.57
N PHE A 194 -6.14 -3.39 -3.09
CA PHE A 194 -6.31 -3.22 -4.52
C PHE A 194 -4.99 -2.79 -5.18
N LYS A 195 -4.30 -1.79 -4.62
CA LYS A 195 -2.98 -1.34 -5.08
C LYS A 195 -2.01 -2.50 -5.20
N ASP A 196 -1.92 -3.37 -4.20
CA ASP A 196 -1.01 -4.52 -4.24
C ASP A 196 -1.32 -5.45 -5.40
N THR A 197 -2.60 -5.71 -5.63
CA THR A 197 -3.08 -6.54 -6.75
C THR A 197 -2.74 -5.91 -8.09
N TYR A 198 -3.03 -4.62 -8.25
CA TYR A 198 -2.70 -3.86 -9.47
C TYR A 198 -1.19 -3.81 -9.73
N ASN A 199 -0.38 -3.46 -8.73
CA ASN A 199 1.06 -3.34 -8.85
C ASN A 199 1.70 -4.70 -9.18
N MET A 200 1.13 -5.80 -8.67
CA MET A 200 1.57 -7.14 -9.03
C MET A 200 1.28 -7.46 -10.49
N HIS A 201 0.08 -7.16 -10.98
CA HIS A 201 -0.28 -7.33 -12.39
C HIS A 201 0.61 -6.48 -13.31
N MET A 202 0.89 -5.23 -12.93
CA MET A 202 1.72 -4.32 -13.73
C MET A 202 3.21 -4.64 -13.75
N LYS A 203 3.71 -5.66 -13.03
CA LYS A 203 5.10 -6.12 -13.18
C LYS A 203 5.37 -6.67 -14.58
N ASP A 204 4.49 -7.58 -15.01
CA ASP A 204 4.60 -8.29 -16.29
C ASP A 204 3.46 -7.90 -17.26
N GLY A 205 2.58 -6.98 -16.85
CA GLY A 205 1.44 -6.50 -17.62
C GLY A 205 1.78 -5.58 -18.81
N PRO A 206 0.76 -5.15 -19.56
CA PRO A 206 0.89 -4.46 -20.84
C PRO A 206 1.71 -3.16 -20.73
N LYS A 207 2.45 -2.83 -21.79
CA LYS A 207 3.26 -1.60 -21.89
C LYS A 207 2.44 -0.45 -22.44
N CYS A 208 1.71 0.22 -21.56
CA CYS A 208 0.97 1.43 -21.87
C CYS A 208 1.74 2.67 -21.38
N GLU A 209 1.86 3.71 -22.22
CA GLU A 209 2.62 4.92 -21.92
C GLU A 209 2.01 5.74 -20.76
N ASN A 210 0.68 5.92 -20.76
CA ASN A 210 -0.02 6.76 -19.78
C ASN A 210 -0.54 6.00 -18.55
N VAL A 211 -0.26 4.70 -18.45
CA VAL A 211 -0.77 3.87 -17.34
C VAL A 211 0.34 3.69 -16.30
N PRO A 212 0.15 4.15 -15.05
CA PRO A 212 1.19 4.06 -14.04
C PRO A 212 1.50 2.60 -13.72
N ARG A 213 2.79 2.26 -13.72
CA ARG A 213 3.28 0.93 -13.30
C ARG A 213 3.12 0.68 -11.80
N TYR A 214 3.00 1.76 -11.02
CA TYR A 214 2.93 1.69 -9.56
C TYR A 214 1.91 2.69 -9.02
N LEU A 215 0.96 2.19 -8.24
CA LEU A 215 0.03 2.98 -7.45
C LEU A 215 0.56 3.16 -6.02
N TYR A 216 0.31 4.34 -5.44
CA TYR A 216 0.75 4.69 -4.09
C TYR A 216 -0.22 4.22 -3.01
N SER A 217 0.30 3.93 -1.81
CA SER A 217 -0.54 3.51 -0.67
C SER A 217 -1.30 4.70 -0.08
N PRO A 218 -2.56 4.51 0.33
CA PRO A 218 -3.32 5.52 1.09
C PRO A 218 -2.66 5.89 2.43
N PHE A 219 -1.77 5.05 2.96
CA PHE A 219 -1.10 5.27 4.24
C PHE A 219 0.25 6.01 4.10
N GLY A 220 0.58 6.53 2.92
CA GLY A 220 1.86 7.18 2.61
C GLY A 220 2.96 6.17 2.26
N THR A 221 4.23 6.56 2.38
CA THR A 221 5.35 5.61 2.30
C THR A 221 5.28 4.65 3.48
N ASP A 222 4.56 3.55 3.26
CA ASP A 222 4.37 2.38 4.11
C ASP A 222 5.16 2.49 5.42
N LYS A 223 4.50 2.96 6.48
CA LYS A 223 5.14 3.17 7.78
C LYS A 223 5.85 1.90 8.26
N ARG A 224 5.38 0.70 7.86
CA ARG A 224 6.08 -0.56 8.13
C ARG A 224 7.37 -0.70 7.34
N ARG A 225 7.39 -0.34 6.06
CA ARG A 225 8.61 -0.33 5.23
C ARG A 225 9.60 0.73 5.68
N THR A 226 9.13 1.94 5.99
CA THR A 226 9.96 3.01 6.53
C THR A 226 10.53 2.62 7.90
N PHE A 227 9.71 2.10 8.81
CA PHE A 227 10.16 1.58 10.11
C PHE A 227 11.16 0.43 9.96
N SER A 228 10.90 -0.52 9.06
CA SER A 228 11.80 -1.64 8.79
C SER A 228 13.13 -1.18 8.21
N ILE A 229 13.13 -0.22 7.27
CA ILE A 229 14.35 0.37 6.71
C ILE A 229 15.12 1.10 7.81
N SER A 230 14.46 1.93 8.61
CA SER A 230 15.09 2.63 9.74
C SER A 230 15.66 1.66 10.78
N LEU A 231 14.97 0.58 11.08
CA LEU A 231 15.43 -0.42 12.04
C LEU A 231 16.67 -1.17 11.51
N ILE A 232 16.63 -1.60 10.25
CA ILE A 232 17.76 -2.26 9.58
C ILE A 232 18.98 -1.34 9.51
N THR A 233 18.80 -0.06 9.19
CA THR A 233 19.91 0.89 9.14
C THR A 233 20.51 1.15 10.52
N ILE A 234 19.69 1.28 11.57
CA ILE A 234 20.17 1.42 12.96
C ILE A 234 20.97 0.17 13.38
N PHE A 235 20.47 -1.03 13.10
CA PHE A 235 21.19 -2.27 13.40
C PHE A 235 22.50 -2.38 12.61
N ALA A 236 22.49 -2.08 11.31
CA ALA A 236 23.68 -2.09 10.48
C ALA A 236 24.75 -1.11 10.99
N MET A 237 24.35 0.12 11.33
CA MET A 237 25.27 1.12 11.90
C MET A 237 25.84 0.68 13.25
N SER A 238 25.02 0.05 14.09
CA SER A 238 25.46 -0.47 15.40
C SER A 238 26.47 -1.61 15.24
N ILE A 239 26.26 -2.52 14.28
CA ILE A 239 27.18 -3.61 13.97
C ILE A 239 28.49 -3.05 13.41
N ILE A 240 28.44 -2.08 12.49
CA ILE A 240 29.64 -1.43 11.93
C ILE A 240 30.44 -0.73 13.03
N MET A 241 29.78 0.00 13.93
CA MET A 241 30.45 0.63 15.07
C MET A 241 31.11 -0.39 16.00
N PHE A 242 30.42 -1.50 16.30
CA PHE A 242 30.95 -2.57 17.13
C PHE A 242 32.15 -3.28 16.49
N THR A 243 32.09 -3.56 15.19
CA THR A 243 33.20 -4.20 14.47
C THR A 243 34.41 -3.27 14.36
N VAL A 244 34.21 -1.98 14.08
CA VAL A 244 35.30 -0.99 14.09
C VAL A 244 35.89 -0.85 15.50
N TYR A 245 35.07 -0.81 16.54
CA TYR A 245 35.54 -0.74 17.93
C TYR A 245 36.35 -1.98 18.35
N LYS A 246 35.92 -3.18 17.95
CA LYS A 246 36.54 -4.44 18.36
C LYS A 246 37.74 -4.85 17.49
N PHE A 247 37.70 -4.59 16.19
CA PHE A 247 38.67 -5.13 15.22
C PHE A 247 39.60 -4.09 14.62
N THR A 248 39.29 -2.80 14.73
CA THR A 248 40.23 -1.76 14.33
C THR A 248 40.99 -1.32 15.58
N PRO A 249 42.31 -1.55 15.70
CA PRO A 249 43.08 -1.08 16.84
C PRO A 249 43.35 0.43 16.67
N VAL A 250 42.28 1.21 16.44
CA VAL A 250 42.31 2.67 16.21
C VAL A 250 43.03 3.32 17.37
N TYR A 251 42.81 2.86 18.59
CA TYR A 251 43.53 3.35 19.76
C TYR A 251 45.05 3.11 19.65
N SER A 252 45.49 1.88 19.32
CA SER A 252 46.92 1.58 19.16
C SER A 252 47.55 2.26 17.95
N TRP A 253 46.80 2.45 16.86
CA TRP A 253 47.26 3.07 15.63
C TRP A 253 47.32 4.60 15.73
N PHE A 254 46.30 5.24 16.31
CA PHE A 254 46.35 6.66 16.64
C PHE A 254 47.41 6.96 17.70
N HIS A 255 47.51 6.13 18.74
CA HIS A 255 48.55 6.30 19.76
C HIS A 255 49.95 6.14 19.17
N SER A 256 50.17 5.23 18.21
CA SER A 256 51.47 5.08 17.55
C SER A 256 51.78 6.26 16.61
N ILE A 257 50.79 6.79 15.89
CA ILE A 257 50.95 7.99 15.04
C ILE A 257 51.24 9.23 15.88
N LEU A 258 50.50 9.44 16.98
CA LEU A 258 50.71 10.57 17.89
C LEU A 258 52.09 10.50 18.56
N ARG A 259 52.53 9.31 18.99
CA ARG A 259 53.87 9.09 19.55
C ARG A 259 54.96 9.37 18.52
N ARG A 260 54.78 8.96 17.27
CA ARG A 260 55.74 9.21 16.18
C ARG A 260 55.87 10.71 15.87
N LYS A 261 54.74 11.44 15.81
CA LYS A 261 54.75 12.90 15.61
C LYS A 261 55.41 13.65 16.79
N SER A 262 55.15 13.22 18.03
CA SER A 262 55.80 13.82 19.20
C SER A 262 57.31 13.60 19.21
N LYS A 263 57.79 12.43 18.79
CA LYS A 263 59.23 12.14 18.71
C LYS A 263 59.92 13.05 17.69
N ILE A 264 59.39 13.14 16.46
CA ILE A 264 59.93 14.02 15.41
C ILE A 264 59.98 15.49 15.87
N ARG A 265 58.96 15.98 16.58
CA ARG A 265 58.96 17.35 17.12
C ARG A 265 60.04 17.58 18.17
N ASN A 266 60.28 16.60 19.05
CA ASN A 266 61.31 16.71 20.08
C ASN A 266 62.70 16.66 19.46
N ASP A 267 62.92 15.77 18.48
CA ASP A 267 64.19 15.66 17.73
C ASP A 267 64.50 17.00 17.02
N LEU A 268 63.51 17.60 16.35
CA LEU A 268 63.66 18.92 15.70
C LEU A 268 63.92 20.06 16.71
N TYR A 269 63.30 20.00 17.89
CA TYR A 269 63.51 21.01 18.93
C TYR A 269 64.91 20.90 19.56
N GLU A 270 65.41 19.69 19.75
CA GLU A 270 66.77 19.42 20.24
C GLU A 270 67.83 19.87 19.22
N GLU A 271 67.66 19.50 17.95
CA GLU A 271 68.53 19.94 16.86
C GLU A 271 68.56 21.48 16.72
N SER A 272 67.41 22.14 16.85
CA SER A 272 67.33 23.61 16.83
C SER A 272 68.07 24.26 18.00
N ARG A 273 68.08 23.61 19.17
CA ARG A 273 68.73 24.11 20.39
C ARG A 273 70.25 23.95 20.29
N ASP A 274 70.71 22.83 19.76
CA ASP A 274 72.14 22.57 19.55
C ASP A 274 72.73 23.50 18.49
N LEU A 275 72.02 23.75 17.38
CA LEU A 275 72.42 24.74 16.39
C LEU A 275 72.53 26.15 16.98
N LYS A 276 71.60 26.52 17.86
CA LYS A 276 71.62 27.83 18.55
C LYS A 276 72.79 27.95 19.52
N ASN A 277 73.01 26.94 20.36
CA ASN A 277 74.13 26.90 21.31
C ASN A 277 75.49 26.96 20.57
N ASN A 278 75.63 26.23 19.47
CA ASN A 278 76.85 26.25 18.65
C ASN A 278 77.06 27.60 17.95
N ALA A 279 76.00 28.25 17.47
CA ALA A 279 76.09 29.59 16.88
C ALA A 279 76.47 30.66 17.92
N ASP A 280 75.90 30.59 19.12
CA ASP A 280 76.22 31.50 20.22
C ASP A 280 77.66 31.32 20.72
N MET A 281 78.15 30.08 20.78
CA MET A 281 79.54 29.75 21.11
C MET A 281 80.53 30.23 20.02
N LYS A 282 80.17 30.14 18.74
CA LYS A 282 80.97 30.66 17.62
C LYS A 282 81.03 32.19 17.61
N LYS A 283 79.94 32.86 18.02
CA LYS A 283 79.84 34.33 18.14
C LYS A 283 80.65 34.88 19.33
N PHE A 284 80.75 34.13 20.43
CA PHE A 284 81.64 34.48 21.53
C PHE A 284 83.12 34.34 21.15
N ASN A 285 83.49 33.29 20.41
CA ASN A 285 84.87 33.09 19.95
C ASN A 285 85.32 34.11 18.89
N SER A 286 84.42 34.63 18.03
CA SER A 286 84.79 35.62 17.01
C SER A 286 84.98 37.04 17.57
N LYS A 287 84.44 37.35 18.76
CA LYS A 287 84.56 38.68 19.39
C LYS A 287 85.92 38.93 20.05
N ASN A 288 86.75 37.89 20.22
CA ASN A 288 88.08 37.99 20.86
C ASN A 288 89.26 38.00 19.85
N SER A 289 89.01 38.11 18.54
CA SER A 289 90.07 38.13 17.53
C SER A 289 90.18 39.52 16.88
N PRO A 290 91.26 40.29 17.09
CA PRO A 290 91.51 41.52 16.35
C PRO A 290 92.20 41.18 15.02
N LEU A 291 91.48 41.26 13.91
CA LEU A 291 92.08 41.17 12.57
C LEU A 291 91.89 42.50 11.83
N ASN A 292 93.04 43.13 11.57
CA ASN A 292 93.26 44.40 10.92
C ASN A 292 93.40 44.16 9.41
N ILE A 293 92.61 44.82 8.56
CA ILE A 293 92.81 44.77 7.11
C ILE A 293 92.64 46.18 6.53
N GLN A 294 93.72 46.68 5.92
CA GLN A 294 93.79 47.94 5.18
C GLN A 294 93.17 47.82 3.79
N TYR A 295 92.46 48.87 3.37
CA TYR A 295 91.95 49.05 2.00
C TYR A 295 92.95 49.86 1.17
N TYR A 296 93.24 49.40 -0.05
CA TYR A 296 93.81 50.24 -1.12
C TYR A 296 92.73 50.51 -2.18
N SER A 297 92.52 51.80 -2.44
CA SER A 297 91.68 52.34 -3.51
C SER A 297 92.55 52.59 -4.74
N SER A 298 92.07 52.24 -5.93
CA SER A 298 92.67 52.66 -7.19
C SER A 298 91.64 53.40 -8.04
N GLU A 299 91.94 54.67 -8.30
CA GLU A 299 91.22 55.60 -9.19
C GLU A 299 91.41 55.25 -10.68
N ASN A 300 90.30 55.44 -11.42
CA ASN A 300 90.10 55.99 -12.77
C ASN A 300 91.17 55.82 -13.87
N THR A 301 90.73 55.41 -15.06
CA THR A 301 90.46 56.36 -16.18
C THR A 301 89.40 55.79 -17.11
#